data_AF-A0A6J4HQ05-F1
#
_entry.id   AF-A0A6J4HQ05-F1
#
_cell.length_a   1.000
_cell.length_b   1.000
_cell.length_c   1.000
_cell.angle_alpha   90.00
_cell.angle_beta   90.00
_cell.angle_gamma   90.00
#
_symmetry.space_group_name_H-M   'P 1'
#
loop_
_entity.id
_entity.type
_entity.pdbx_description
1 polymer ?
#
loop_
_entity_poly.entity_id
_entity_poly.type
_entity_poly.pdbx_seq_one_letter_code
_entity_poly.pdbx_strand_id
1 'polypeptide(L)' 'MAKFYSEINDALRNFIQEQKLFFTATASKVGRINLSPKGIDTFRCLDQKTVAYLDLTGSGNETAAHLNE' A
#
# COMPACT_ATOMS: atom_id res chain seq x y z
N MET A 1 20.35 -8.04 12.11
CA MET A 1 19.10 -8.52 12.73
C MET A 1 18.02 -7.50 12.39
N ALA A 2 16.83 -7.93 11.93
CA ALA A 2 15.78 -6.99 11.52
C ALA A 2 15.14 -6.31 12.73
N LYS A 3 14.83 -5.01 12.61
CA LYS A 3 14.08 -4.27 13.62
C LYS A 3 12.60 -4.30 13.26
N PHE A 4 11.78 -4.80 14.17
CA PHE A 4 10.33 -4.83 14.04
C PHE A 4 9.71 -3.66 14.79
N TYR A 5 8.67 -3.08 14.21
CA TYR A 5 7.93 -1.95 14.78
C TYR A 5 6.48 -2.39 14.98
N SER A 6 5.89 -2.04 16.13
CA SER A 6 4.47 -2.30 16.42
C SER A 6 3.54 -1.26 15.81
N GLU A 7 4.09 -0.15 15.32
CA GLU A 7 3.38 1.01 14.82
C GLU A 7 4.24 1.88 13.88
N ILE A 8 3.58 2.70 13.08
CA ILE A 8 4.17 3.73 12.23
C ILE A 8 4.46 4.96 13.11
N ASN A 9 5.65 5.00 13.69
CA ASN A 9 6.15 6.19 14.40
C ASN A 9 6.47 7.35 13.44
N ASP A 10 6.78 8.52 14.00
CA ASP A 10 7.03 9.74 13.23
C ASP A 10 8.20 9.61 12.24
N ALA A 11 9.26 8.88 12.61
CA ALA A 11 10.37 8.64 11.70
C ALA A 11 9.95 7.81 10.47
N LEU A 12 9.16 6.77 10.67
CA LEU A 12 8.61 5.95 9.58
C LEU A 12 7.61 6.76 8.75
N ARG A 13 6.75 7.55 9.39
CA ARG A 13 5.77 8.42 8.71
C ARG A 13 6.48 9.43 7.80
N ASN A 14 7.49 10.12 8.30
CA ASN A 14 8.27 11.08 7.51
C ASN A 14 8.96 10.41 6.33
N PHE A 15 9.59 9.24 6.57
CA PHE A 15 10.18 8.45 5.49
C PHE A 15 9.16 8.09 4.41
N ILE A 16 7.98 7.60 4.78
CA ILE A 16 6.91 7.24 3.84
C ILE A 16 6.46 8.47 3.03
N GLN A 17 6.32 9.63 3.66
CA GLN A 17 5.87 10.87 3.00
C GLN A 17 6.84 11.40 1.94
N GLU A 18 8.13 11.09 2.07
CA GLU A 18 9.14 11.45 1.06
C GLU A 18 9.09 10.56 -0.19
N GLN A 19 8.42 9.42 -0.13
CA GLN A 19 8.38 8.46 -1.23
C GLN A 19 7.38 8.88 -2.32
N LYS A 20 7.86 8.91 -3.57
CA LYS A 20 7.04 9.26 -4.76
C LYS A 20 6.29 8.06 -5.35
N LEU A 21 6.67 6.85 -4.92
CA LEU A 21 6.21 5.58 -5.44
C LEU A 21 6.10 4.59 -4.27
N PHE A 22 5.06 3.76 -4.30
CA PHE A 22 4.94 2.59 -3.45
C PHE A 22 4.40 1.42 -4.29
N PHE A 23 4.39 0.23 -3.73
CA PHE A 23 3.85 -0.96 -4.38
C PHE A 23 2.74 -1.55 -3.52
N THR A 24 1.64 -1.92 -4.16
CA THR A 24 0.58 -2.70 -3.53
C THR A 24 0.64 -4.12 -4.07
N ALA A 25 0.77 -5.09 -3.16
CA ALA A 25 0.73 -6.51 -3.47
C ALA A 25 -0.55 -7.13 -2.89
N THR A 26 -1.30 -7.87 -3.68
CA THR A 26 -2.48 -8.63 -3.22
C THR A 26 -2.46 -10.05 -3.75
N ALA A 27 -2.95 -10.97 -2.95
CA ALA A 27 -3.07 -12.38 -3.31
C ALA A 27 -4.55 -12.77 -3.28
N SER A 28 -5.07 -13.22 -4.43
CA SER A 28 -6.37 -13.89 -4.53
C SER A 28 -6.37 -15.20 -3.73
N LYS A 29 -7.56 -15.68 -3.34
CA LYS A 29 -7.72 -17.02 -2.73
C LYS A 29 -7.23 -18.12 -3.66
N VAL A 30 -7.37 -17.92 -4.98
CA VAL A 30 -6.94 -18.88 -6.02
C VAL A 30 -6.38 -18.12 -7.21
N GLY A 31 -5.12 -18.38 -7.56
CA GLY A 31 -4.52 -17.82 -8.77
C GLY A 31 -3.18 -17.14 -8.52
N ARG A 32 -3.01 -15.92 -9.05
CA ARG A 32 -1.74 -15.21 -9.08
C ARG A 32 -1.72 -14.07 -8.06
N ILE A 33 -0.51 -13.70 -7.65
CA ILE A 33 -0.27 -12.46 -6.91
C ILE A 33 -0.26 -11.30 -7.92
N ASN A 34 -1.01 -10.24 -7.62
CA ASN A 34 -0.89 -8.95 -8.30
C ASN A 34 0.08 -8.06 -7.50
N LEU A 35 1.03 -7.44 -8.19
CA LEU A 35 1.96 -6.46 -7.63
C LEU A 35 1.97 -5.24 -8.55
N SER A 36 1.43 -4.13 -8.07
CA SER A 36 1.24 -2.93 -8.88
C SER A 36 2.00 -1.74 -8.28
N PRO A 37 2.81 -1.01 -9.07
CA PRO A 37 3.32 0.30 -8.65
C PRO A 37 2.18 1.30 -8.56
N LYS A 38 2.20 2.13 -7.53
CA LYS A 38 1.26 3.21 -7.26
C LYS A 38 2.04 4.48 -6.93
N GLY A 39 1.50 5.65 -7.23
CA GLY A 39 2.20 6.92 -7.03
C GLY A 39 1.25 8.12 -7.10
N ILE A 40 1.78 9.31 -7.44
CA ILE A 40 0.99 10.53 -7.63
C ILE A 40 0.32 11.03 -6.32
N ASP A 41 1.07 10.97 -5.21
CA ASP A 41 0.62 11.47 -3.90
C ASP A 41 -0.70 10.85 -3.39
N THR A 42 -0.89 9.56 -3.69
CA THR A 42 -2.11 8.80 -3.37
C THR A 42 -2.06 8.05 -2.05
N PHE A 43 -0.94 8.05 -1.31
CA PHE A 43 -0.78 7.28 -0.05
C PHE A 43 -0.81 8.19 1.19
N ARG A 44 -1.55 7.79 2.23
CA ARG A 44 -1.67 8.53 3.50
C ARG A 44 -1.57 7.58 4.69
N CYS A 45 -0.83 7.98 5.72
CA CYS A 45 -0.90 7.37 7.04
C CYS A 45 -2.02 8.07 7.83
N LEU A 46 -3.14 7.39 8.09
CA LEU A 46 -4.29 7.97 8.80
C LEU A 46 -4.01 8.06 10.30
N ASP A 47 -3.39 7.04 10.87
CA ASP A 47 -2.93 7.00 12.25
C ASP A 47 -1.65 6.13 12.37
N GLN A 48 -1.32 5.67 13.57
CA GLN A 48 -0.12 4.87 13.82
C GLN A 48 -0.21 3.41 13.31
N LYS A 49 -1.39 2.93 12.92
CA LYS A 49 -1.64 1.54 12.50
C LYS A 49 -2.48 1.43 11.23
N THR A 50 -2.99 2.53 10.71
CA THR A 50 -3.87 2.56 9.55
C THR A 50 -3.32 3.47 8.47
N VAL A 51 -3.32 2.95 7.24
CA VAL A 51 -2.96 3.66 6.03
C VAL A 51 -4.10 3.57 5.03
N ALA A 52 -4.19 4.56 4.16
CA ALA A 52 -5.10 4.54 3.03
C ALA A 52 -4.32 4.91 1.77
N TYR A 53 -4.73 4.34 0.66
CA TYR A 53 -4.27 4.82 -0.63
C TYR A 53 -5.41 4.87 -1.64
N LEU A 54 -5.28 5.74 -2.63
CA LEU A 54 -6.27 5.89 -3.68
C LEU A 54 -5.89 5.04 -4.90
N ASP A 55 -6.74 4.07 -5.23
CA ASP A 55 -6.67 3.40 -6.52
C ASP A 55 -7.20 4.33 -7.63
N LEU A 56 -6.41 4.47 -8.69
CA LEU A 56 -6.79 5.23 -9.87
C LEU A 56 -7.56 4.34 -10.85
N THR A 57 -8.36 4.96 -11.72
CA THR A 57 -9.13 4.25 -12.74
C THR A 57 -8.22 3.60 -13.78
N GLY A 58 -8.64 2.47 -14.34
CA GLY A 58 -7.96 1.79 -15.44
C GLY A 58 -7.80 0.29 -15.20
N SER A 59 -7.05 -0.37 -16.09
CA SER A 59 -6.80 -1.81 -16.06
C SER A 59 -5.98 -2.30 -14.86
N GLY A 60 -5.41 -1.38 -14.06
CA GLY A 60 -4.52 -1.69 -12.93
C GLY A 60 -5.19 -1.82 -11.56
N ASN A 61 -6.53 -1.98 -11.50
CA ASN A 61 -7.25 -2.19 -10.23
C ASN A 61 -7.62 -3.66 -9.98
N GLU A 62 -6.71 -4.59 -10.32
CA GLU A 62 -6.81 -6.00 -9.89
C GLU A 62 -6.83 -6.13 -8.36
N THR A 63 -6.24 -5.17 -7.63
CA THR A 63 -6.33 -5.12 -6.17
C THR A 63 -7.78 -5.09 -5.69
N ALA A 64 -8.64 -4.26 -6.27
CA ALA A 64 -10.06 -4.25 -5.89
C ALA A 64 -10.76 -5.58 -6.24
N ALA A 65 -10.38 -6.24 -7.34
CA ALA A 65 -10.93 -7.56 -7.67
C ALA A 65 -10.56 -8.60 -6.59
N HIS A 66 -9.28 -8.68 -6.20
CA HIS A 66 -8.82 -9.59 -5.14
C HIS A 66 -9.49 -9.34 -3.79
N LEU A 67 -9.77 -8.08 -3.44
CA LEU A 67 -10.42 -7.73 -2.16
C LEU A 67 -11.91 -8.07 -2.11
N ASN A 68 -12.57 -8.27 -3.26
CA ASN A 68 -14.00 -8.58 -3.34
C ASN A 68 -14.31 -10.10 -3.41
N GLU A 69 -13.31 -10.97 -3.30
CA GLU A 69 -13.45 -12.44 -3.30
C GLU A 69 -13.88 -13.03 -1.94
#